data_AF-A0A351T058-F1
#
_entry.id   AF-A0A351T058-F1
#
_cell.length_a   1.000
_cell.length_b   1.000
_cell.length_c   1.000
_cell.angle_alpha   90.00
_cell.angle_beta   90.00
_cell.angle_gamma   90.00
#
_symmetry.space_group_name_H-M   'P 1'
#
loop_
_entity.id
_entity.type
_entity.pdbx_description
1 polymer ?
#
loop_
_entity_poly.entity_id
_entity_poly.type
_entity_poly.pdbx_seq_one_letter_code
_entity_poly.pdbx_strand_id
1 'polypeptide(L)' 'GYDPLFFCPPLGKTFAEIDRETKSGVSHRGKALAKLKQALPSLLHALTNP' A
#
# COMPACT_ATOMS: atom_id res chain seq x y z
N GLY A 1 10.74 -14.16 0.15
CA GLY A 1 9.53 -13.95 0.99
C GLY A 1 8.36 -14.69 0.39
N TYR A 2 7.15 -14.52 0.91
CA TYR A 2 5.96 -15.23 0.41
C TYR A 2 5.37 -14.68 -0.89
N ASP A 3 5.92 -13.57 -1.42
CA ASP A 3 5.45 -12.94 -2.65
C ASP A 3 5.16 -13.88 -3.84
N PRO A 4 5.94 -14.96 -4.10
CA PRO A 4 5.61 -15.91 -5.18
C PRO A 4 4.32 -16.71 -4.94
N LEU A 5 3.81 -16.76 -3.71
CA LEU A 5 2.58 -17.47 -3.35
C LEU A 5 1.34 -16.58 -3.45
N PHE A 6 1.50 -15.25 -3.54
CA PHE A 6 0.39 -14.30 -3.55
C PHE A 6 0.04 -13.90 -4.98
N PHE A 7 -0.95 -14.59 -5.55
CA PHE A 7 -1.47 -14.27 -6.87
C PHE A 7 -2.37 -13.01 -6.85
N CYS A 8 -2.19 -12.14 -7.84
CA CYS A 8 -2.98 -10.93 -8.05
C CYS A 8 -3.89 -11.12 -9.28
N PRO A 9 -5.18 -11.49 -9.10
CA PRO A 9 -6.07 -11.75 -10.23
C PRO A 9 -6.19 -10.61 -11.24
N PRO A 10 -6.30 -9.32 -10.83
CA PRO A 10 -6.38 -8.21 -11.79
C PRO A 10 -5.14 -8.05 -12.69
N LEU A 11 -3.99 -8.56 -12.28
CA LEU A 11 -2.73 -8.44 -13.01
C LEU A 11 -2.26 -9.76 -13.63
N GLY A 12 -2.96 -10.87 -13.36
CA GLY A 12 -2.58 -12.20 -13.85
C GLY A 12 -1.20 -12.67 -13.40
N LYS A 13 -0.67 -12.13 -12.30
CA LYS A 13 0.72 -12.32 -11.84
C LYS A 13 0.79 -12.52 -10.34
N THR A 14 1.79 -13.23 -9.86
CA THR A 14 2.17 -13.26 -8.44
C THR A 14 2.86 -11.96 -8.03
N PHE A 15 2.85 -11.65 -6.74
CA PHE A 15 3.51 -10.45 -6.21
C PHE A 15 5.03 -10.44 -6.35
N ALA A 16 5.65 -11.57 -6.70
CA ALA A 16 7.07 -11.66 -7.05
C ALA A 16 7.34 -11.24 -8.50
N GLU A 17 6.35 -11.37 -9.39
CA GLU A 17 6.47 -11.07 -10.83
C GLU A 17 6.04 -9.64 -11.19
N ILE A 18 5.47 -8.91 -10.24
CA ILE A 18 5.03 -7.52 -10.41
C ILE A 18 6.18 -6.59 -10.06
N ASP A 19 6.42 -5.57 -10.90
CA ASP A 19 7.41 -4.54 -10.64
C ASP A 19 7.05 -3.72 -9.39
N ARG A 20 8.05 -3.04 -8.82
CA ARG A 20 7.90 -2.34 -7.54
C ARG A 20 6.87 -1.23 -7.58
N GLU A 21 6.74 -0.51 -8.70
CA GLU A 21 5.84 0.63 -8.82
C GLU A 21 4.39 0.14 -8.85
N THR A 22 4.08 -0.80 -9.74
CA THR A 22 2.76 -1.43 -9.82
C THR A 22 2.38 -2.09 -8.49
N LYS A 23 3.30 -2.83 -7.87
CA LYS A 23 3.09 -3.48 -6.57
C LYS A 23 2.82 -2.46 -5.45
N SER A 24 3.46 -1.29 -5.49
CA SER A 24 3.22 -0.23 -4.52
C SER A 24 1.82 0.36 -4.63
N GLY A 25 1.19 0.32 -5.82
CA GLY A 25 -0.22 0.72 -5.99
C GLY A 25 -1.23 -0.31 -5.49
N VAL A 26 -0.96 -1.62 -5.69
CA VAL A 26 -1.97 -2.67 -5.43
C VAL A 26 -1.78 -3.42 -4.10
N SER A 27 -0.57 -3.41 -3.53
CA SER A 27 -0.27 -4.17 -2.31
C SER A 27 -0.99 -3.65 -1.09
N HIS A 28 -1.18 -4.52 -0.08
CA HIS A 28 -1.76 -4.14 1.21
C HIS A 28 -1.00 -2.99 1.87
N ARG A 29 0.34 -3.02 1.81
CA ARG A 29 1.20 -1.96 2.33
C ARG A 29 0.97 -0.63 1.60
N GLY A 30 0.91 -0.68 0.27
CA GLY A 30 0.63 0.49 -0.56
C GLY A 30 -0.71 1.15 -0.20
N LYS A 31 -1.77 0.35 -0.13
CA LYS A 31 -3.11 0.78 0.26
C LYS A 31 -3.16 1.37 1.68
N ALA A 32 -2.46 0.75 2.63
CA ALA A 32 -2.38 1.26 4.00
C ALA A 32 -1.66 2.62 4.07
N LEU A 33 -0.54 2.77 3.35
CA LEU A 33 0.18 4.04 3.29
C LEU A 33 -0.63 5.13 2.58
N ALA A 34 -1.39 4.78 1.55
CA ALA A 34 -2.29 5.74 0.89
C ALA A 34 -3.38 6.26 1.86
N LYS A 35 -3.99 5.37 2.66
CA LYS A 35 -4.93 5.76 3.72
C LYS A 35 -4.26 6.61 4.79
N LEU A 36 -3.07 6.23 5.25
CA LEU A 36 -2.31 7.02 6.22
C LEU A 36 -2.03 8.42 5.68
N LYS A 37 -1.58 8.54 4.43
CA LYS A 37 -1.31 9.84 3.79
C LYS A 37 -2.54 10.75 3.78
N GLN A 38 -3.74 10.20 3.61
CA GLN A 38 -5.00 10.95 3.68
C GLN A 38 -5.33 11.41 5.10
N ALA A 39 -5.10 10.55 6.10
CA ALA A 39 -5.42 10.85 7.50
C ALA A 39 -4.35 11.71 8.20
N LEU A 40 -3.11 11.69 7.69
CA LEU A 40 -1.95 12.29 8.36
C LEU A 40 -2.12 13.79 8.66
N PRO A 41 -2.63 14.65 7.75
CA PRO A 41 -2.80 16.07 8.06
C PRO A 41 -3.75 16.31 9.25
N SER A 42 -4.88 15.60 9.30
CA SER A 42 -5.83 15.70 10.41
C SER A 42 -5.24 15.18 11.72
N LEU A 43 -4.50 14.07 11.68
CA LEU A 43 -3.78 13.53 12.83
C LEU A 43 -2.73 14.51 13.35
N LEU A 44 -1.92 15.11 12.47
CA LEU A 44 -0.92 16.09 12.87
C LEU A 44 -1.58 17.32 13.49
N HIS A 45 -2.64 17.86 12.87
CA HIS A 45 -3.38 18.98 13.43
C HIS A 45 -3.89 18.69 14.86
N ALA A 46 -4.52 17.53 15.07
CA ALA A 46 -5.04 17.12 16.37
C ALA A 46 -3.94 16.94 17.44
N LEU A 47 -2.72 16.62 17.03
CA LEU A 47 -1.58 16.44 17.93
C LEU A 47 -0.85 17.74 18.25
N THR A 48 -0.85 18.72 17.34
CA THR A 48 -0.09 19.97 17.49
C THR A 48 -0.92 21.15 17.99
N ASN A 49 -2.24 21.13 17.79
CA ASN A 49 -3.19 22.15 18.26
C ASN A 49 -4.30 21.47 19.08
N PRO A 50 -4.02 21.08 20.34
CA PRO A 50 -4.99 20.44 21.22
C PRO A 50 -6.12 21.40 21.65
#